data_AF-B6DWW1-F1
#
_entry.id   AF-B6DWW1-F1
#
_cell.length_a   1.000
_cell.length_b   1.000
_cell.length_c   1.000
_cell.angle_alpha   90.00
_cell.angle_beta   90.00
_cell.angle_gamma   90.00
#
_symmetry.space_group_name_H-M   'P 1'
#
loop_
_entity.id
_entity.type
_entity.pdbx_description
1 polymer ?
#
loop_
_entity_poly.entity_id
_entity_poly.type
_entity_poly.pdbx_seq_one_letter_code
_entity_poly.pdbx_strand_id
1 'polypeptide(L)'
;TVRYSFVSHLSAAFHRRGVSSFIGENGSDSEINGFRASVVVFSEKYSSSKSCMEELFKVSERRRNNCLVVVPVFYPVTKSFVKKQICNLGDVRSD
;
A
#
# COMPACT_ATOMS: atom_id res chain seq x y z
N THR A 1 -9.30 -12.55 2.23
CA THR A 1 -8.82 -11.16 2.44
C THR A 1 -8.45 -10.56 1.09
N VAL A 2 -8.27 -9.24 0.97
CA VAL A 2 -7.83 -8.57 -0.28
C VAL A 2 -6.51 -9.16 -0.83
N ARG A 3 -5.65 -9.64 0.07
CA ARG A 3 -4.40 -10.36 -0.24
C ARG A 3 -4.63 -11.58 -1.14
N TYR A 4 -5.57 -12.45 -0.77
CA TYR A 4 -5.82 -13.72 -1.47
C TYR A 4 -6.78 -13.59 -2.67
N SER A 5 -7.32 -12.39 -2.94
CA SER A 5 -8.19 -12.13 -4.09
C SER A 5 -7.54 -11.17 -5.07
N PHE A 6 -7.65 -9.86 -4.84
CA PHE A 6 -7.17 -8.85 -5.78
C PHE A 6 -5.65 -8.87 -5.91
N VAL A 7 -4.93 -8.91 -4.78
CA VAL A 7 -3.46 -8.82 -4.76
C VAL A 7 -2.80 -10.07 -5.35
N SER A 8 -3.33 -11.26 -5.07
CA SER A 8 -2.81 -12.51 -5.65
C SER A 8 -2.95 -12.53 -7.18
N HIS A 9 -4.10 -12.09 -7.72
CA HIS A 9 -4.29 -11.95 -9.16
C HIS A 9 -3.37 -10.89 -9.78
N LEU A 10 -3.19 -9.75 -9.10
CA LEU A 10 -2.29 -8.69 -9.56
C LEU A 10 -0.83 -9.17 -9.61
N SER A 11 -0.37 -9.83 -8.55
CA SER A 11 0.97 -10.44 -8.49
C SER A 11 1.17 -11.47 -9.61
N ALA A 12 0.20 -12.35 -9.83
CA ALA A 12 0.24 -13.31 -10.93
C ALA A 12 0.26 -12.61 -12.30
N ALA A 13 -0.45 -11.48 -12.47
CA ALA A 13 -0.43 -10.70 -13.70
C ALA A 13 0.93 -10.03 -13.96
N PHE A 14 1.58 -9.50 -12.93
CA PHE A 14 2.95 -8.97 -13.04
C PHE A 14 3.94 -10.07 -13.41
N HIS A 15 3.89 -11.22 -12.72
CA HIS A 15 4.73 -12.36 -13.05
C HIS A 15 4.56 -12.81 -14.51
N ARG A 16 3.32 -12.93 -14.99
CA ARG A 16 3.03 -13.26 -16.41
C ARG A 16 3.58 -12.24 -17.41
N ARG A 17 3.85 -11.00 -16.98
CA ARG A 17 4.43 -9.93 -17.81
C ARG A 17 5.94 -9.75 -17.59
N GLY A 18 6.58 -10.63 -16.81
CA GLY A 18 8.01 -10.54 -16.49
C GLY A 18 8.35 -9.41 -15.52
N VAL A 19 7.37 -8.89 -14.78
CA VAL A 19 7.58 -7.86 -13.76
C VAL A 19 7.78 -8.56 -12.41
N SER A 20 8.96 -8.41 -11.83
CA SER A 20 9.22 -8.87 -10.45
C SER A 20 8.40 -8.04 -9.46
N SER A 21 7.65 -8.70 -8.59
CA SER A 21 6.80 -8.06 -7.59
C SER A 21 6.90 -8.77 -6.26
N PHE A 22 6.88 -8.00 -5.18
CA PHE A 22 6.84 -8.47 -3.80
C PHE A 22 5.55 -7.99 -3.13
N ILE A 23 4.97 -8.82 -2.24
CA ILE A 23 3.79 -8.45 -1.47
C ILE A 23 4.23 -8.00 -0.08
N GLY A 24 4.07 -6.71 0.19
CA GLY A 24 4.33 -6.07 1.49
C GLY A 24 3.54 -6.76 2.60
N GLU A 25 4.27 -7.40 3.51
CA GLU A 25 3.79 -7.86 4.82
C GLU A 25 5.00 -8.05 5.75
N ASN A 26 6.18 -8.38 5.20
CA ASN A 26 7.43 -8.58 5.94
C ASN A 26 8.68 -8.11 5.15
N GLY A 27 8.54 -7.14 4.24
CA GLY A 27 9.66 -6.69 3.41
C GLY A 27 10.72 -5.97 4.25
N SER A 28 11.96 -6.43 4.17
CA SER A 28 13.10 -5.69 4.71
C SER A 28 13.21 -4.33 4.02
N ASP A 29 13.71 -3.30 4.73
CA ASP A 29 13.88 -1.98 4.13
C ASP A 29 14.75 -2.00 2.85
N SER A 30 15.63 -3.00 2.76
CA SER A 30 16.49 -3.34 1.63
C SER A 30 15.71 -3.77 0.39
N GLU A 31 14.71 -4.65 0.53
CA GLU A 31 13.89 -5.11 -0.59
C GLU A 31 13.09 -3.96 -1.18
N ILE A 32 12.51 -3.13 -0.32
CA ILE A 32 11.72 -1.97 -0.73
C ILE A 32 12.59 -0.91 -1.44
N ASN A 33 13.91 -0.87 -1.19
CA ASN A 33 14.82 0.12 -1.80
C ASN A 33 15.18 -0.17 -3.26
N GLY A 34 15.02 -1.42 -3.72
CA GLY A 34 15.31 -1.81 -5.10
C GLY A 34 14.16 -1.56 -6.09
N PHE A 35 12.95 -1.25 -5.60
CA PHE A 35 11.78 -1.12 -6.47
C PHE A 35 11.64 0.28 -7.07
N ARG A 36 11.26 0.31 -8.36
CA ARG A 36 10.97 1.55 -9.09
C ARG A 36 9.54 2.04 -8.90
N ALA A 37 8.64 1.14 -8.48
CA ALA A 37 7.24 1.46 -8.24
C ALA A 37 6.67 0.65 -7.07
N SER A 38 5.69 1.22 -6.38
CA SER A 38 4.90 0.58 -5.32
C SER A 38 3.42 0.73 -5.63
N VAL A 39 2.68 -0.39 -5.58
CA VAL A 39 1.22 -0.40 -5.72
C VAL A 39 0.60 -0.51 -4.33
N VAL A 40 -0.13 0.52 -3.92
CA VAL A 40 -0.78 0.56 -2.61
C VAL A 40 -2.27 0.28 -2.79
N VAL A 41 -2.72 -0.87 -2.30
CA VAL A 41 -4.14 -1.29 -2.39
C VAL A 41 -4.90 -0.90 -1.13
N PHE A 42 -5.63 0.21 -1.20
CA PHE A 42 -6.53 0.65 -0.14
C PHE A 42 -7.81 -0.18 -0.15
N SER A 43 -8.19 -0.65 1.04
CA SER A 43 -9.42 -1.40 1.29
C SER A 43 -10.10 -0.92 2.57
N GLU A 44 -11.30 -1.40 2.85
CA GLU A 44 -12.06 -0.98 4.04
C GLU A 44 -11.31 -1.15 5.36
N LYS A 45 -10.45 -2.18 5.44
CA LYS A 45 -9.67 -2.51 6.64
C LYS A 45 -8.26 -1.94 6.62
N TYR A 46 -7.89 -1.19 5.60
CA TYR A 46 -6.52 -0.70 5.44
C TYR A 46 -6.10 0.20 6.60
N SER A 47 -6.94 1.18 6.97
CA SER A 47 -6.64 2.12 8.06
C SER A 47 -6.67 1.48 9.45
N SER A 48 -7.42 0.39 9.62
CA SER A 48 -7.50 -0.35 10.89
C SER A 48 -6.26 -1.22 11.16
N SER A 49 -5.43 -1.47 10.14
CA SER A 49 -4.20 -2.24 10.29
C SER A 49 -3.03 -1.30 10.59
N LYS A 50 -2.51 -1.36 11.82
CA LYS A 50 -1.33 -0.58 12.24
C LYS A 50 -0.14 -0.83 11.30
N SER A 51 0.11 -2.10 10.96
CA SER A 51 1.18 -2.48 10.03
C SER A 51 0.99 -1.85 8.63
N CYS A 52 -0.23 -1.87 8.08
CA CYS A 52 -0.49 -1.24 6.78
C CYS A 52 -0.26 0.28 6.81
N MET A 53 -0.62 0.95 7.90
CA MET A 53 -0.38 2.38 8.06
C MET A 53 1.11 2.70 8.18
N GLU A 54 1.87 1.92 8.94
CA GLU A 54 3.33 2.08 9.05
C GLU A 54 4.02 1.90 7.69
N GLU A 55 3.61 0.89 6.92
CA GLU A 55 4.14 0.65 5.57
C GLU A 55 3.76 1.78 4.59
N LEU A 56 2.56 2.36 4.72
CA LEU A 56 2.15 3.55 3.96
C LEU A 56 3.06 4.75 4.22
N PHE A 57 3.44 4.99 5.48
CA PHE A 57 4.37 6.07 5.84
C PHE A 57 5.74 5.85 5.18
N LYS A 58 6.29 4.64 5.27
CA LYS A 58 7.57 4.29 4.64
C LYS A 58 7.55 4.53 3.12
N VAL A 59 6.48 4.10 2.44
CA VAL A 59 6.31 4.32 0.99
C VAL A 59 6.17 5.82 0.67
N SER A 60 5.47 6.58 1.50
CA SER A 60 5.29 8.03 1.36
C SER A 60 6.59 8.81 1.51
N GLU A 61 7.46 8.42 2.44
CA GLU A 61 8.80 9.01 2.62
C GLU A 61 9.70 8.65 1.44
N ARG A 62 9.70 7.39 1.00
CA ARG A 62 10.50 6.96 -0.16
C ARG A 62 10.06 7.61 -1.47
N ARG A 63 8.76 7.85 -1.65
CA ARG A 63 8.25 8.63 -2.80
C ARG A 63 8.87 10.02 -2.85
N ARG A 64 9.08 10.66 -1.70
CA ARG A 64 9.70 11.99 -1.60
C ARG A 64 11.21 11.94 -1.87
N ASN A 65 11.88 10.87 -1.45
CA ASN A 65 13.35 10.82 -1.40
C ASN A 65 14.00 10.06 -2.59
N ASN A 66 13.35 9.05 -3.18
CA ASN A 66 14.00 8.06 -4.06
C ASN A 66 13.33 7.90 -5.45
N CYS A 67 12.58 8.90 -5.95
CA CYS A 67 11.86 8.81 -7.24
C CYS A 67 10.93 7.58 -7.38
N LEU A 68 10.49 6.99 -6.26
CA LEU A 68 9.60 5.84 -6.25
C LEU A 68 8.22 6.24 -6.78
N VAL A 69 7.75 5.57 -7.84
CA VAL A 69 6.39 5.79 -8.37
C VAL A 69 5.39 5.08 -7.46
N VAL A 70 4.44 5.82 -6.89
CA VAL A 70 3.37 5.23 -6.06
C VAL A 70 2.06 5.22 -6.83
N VAL A 71 1.50 4.02 -7.04
CA VAL A 71 0.23 3.80 -7.72
C VAL A 71 -0.83 3.40 -6.69
N PRO A 72 -1.75 4.31 -6.31
CA PRO A 72 -2.84 3.96 -5.40
C PRO A 72 -3.95 3.20 -6.15
N VAL A 73 -4.41 2.10 -5.57
CA VAL A 73 -5.57 1.33 -6.01
C VAL A 73 -6.61 1.34 -4.90
N PHE A 74 -7.85 1.68 -5.23
CA PHE A 74 -8.95 1.75 -4.25
C PHE A 74 -9.90 0.57 -4.51
N TYR A 75 -10.01 -0.37 -3.56
CA TYR A 75 -10.75 -1.62 -3.77
C TYR A 75 -11.37 -2.21 -2.48
N PRO A 76 -12.71 -2.39 -2.39
CA PRO A 76 -13.77 -1.85 -3.23
C PRO A 76 -14.19 -0.42 -2.78
N VAL A 77 -13.26 0.31 -2.16
CA VAL A 77 -13.51 1.61 -1.55
C VAL A 77 -13.35 2.75 -2.56
N THR A 78 -13.91 3.91 -2.24
CA THR A 78 -13.65 5.14 -3.00
C THR A 78 -12.49 5.92 -2.38
N LYS A 79 -11.86 6.81 -3.16
CA LYS A 79 -10.85 7.75 -2.65
C LYS A 79 -11.39 8.59 -1.47
N SER A 80 -12.65 9.05 -1.57
CA SER A 80 -13.30 9.84 -0.52
C SER A 80 -13.48 9.03 0.77
N PHE A 81 -13.84 7.75 0.65
CA PHE A 81 -13.93 6.84 1.79
C PHE A 81 -12.58 6.71 2.51
N VAL A 82 -11.50 6.47 1.75
CA VAL A 82 -10.15 6.36 2.32
C VAL A 82 -9.70 7.66 2.98
N LYS A 83 -9.95 8.80 2.34
CA LYS A 83 -9.62 10.11 2.91
C LYS A 83 -10.32 10.31 4.26
N LYS A 84 -11.62 10.00 4.34
CA LYS A 84 -12.40 10.11 5.58
C LYS A 84 -11.85 9.19 6.67
N GLN A 85 -11.52 7.94 6.35
CA GLN A 85 -10.93 7.02 7.33
C GLN A 85 -9.59 7.52 7.88
N ILE A 86 -8.71 8.04 7.02
CA ILE A 86 -7.40 8.57 7.45
C ILE A 86 -7.57 9.84 8.30
N CYS A 87 -8.48 10.75 7.92
CA CYS A 87 -8.78 11.95 8.73
C CYS A 87 -9.31 11.58 10.12
N ASN A 88 -10.28 10.66 10.19
CA ASN A 88 -10.83 10.20 11.47
C ASN A 88 -9.77 9.54 12.37
N LEU A 89 -8.77 8.87 11.79
CA LEU A 89 -7.66 8.27 12.54
C LEU A 89 -6.73 9.33 13.16
N GLY A 90 -6.62 10.51 12.52
CA GLY A 90 -5.87 11.65 13.04
C GLY A 90 -6.56 12.32 14.23
N ASP A 91 -7.89 12.41 14.18
CA ASP A 91 -8.69 12.97 15.28
C ASP A 91 -8.60 12.09 16.54
N VAL A 92 -8.59 10.76 16.40
CA VAL A 92 -8.49 9.82 17.54
C VAL A 92 -7.09 9.83 18.21
N ARG A 93 -6.04 10.26 17.51
CA ARG A 93 -4.67 10.31 18.06
C ARG A 93 -4.31 11.66 18.68
N SER A 94 -5.26 12.60 18.70
CA SER A 94 -5.08 13.95 19.23
C SER A 94 -5.75 14.17 20.59
N ASP A 95 -6.31 13.11 21.19
CA ASP A 95 -6.64 12.99 22.62
C ASP A 95 -5.56 12.17 23.35
#